data_AF-A2G9K3-F1
#
_entry.id   AF-A2G9K3-F1
#
_cell.length_a   1.000
_cell.length_b   1.000
_cell.length_c   1.000
_cell.angle_alpha   90.00
_cell.angle_beta   90.00
_cell.angle_gamma   90.00
#
_symmetry.space_group_name_H-M   'P 1'
#
loop_
_entity.id
_entity.type
_entity.pdbx_description
1 polymer ?
#
loop_
_entity_poly.entity_id
_entity_poly.type
_entity_poly.pdbx_seq_one_letter_code
_entity_poly.pdbx_strand_id
1 'polypeptide(L)'
;MLVGKEAPDFTAQAVLPDGDFKEISRKNYNGGWLVLFSYPLDFTFVCPTEIIEFSNKYAEFKKIGCEVLGMSVDSVYSHLAWRNTPRKEGGLGEINYPLISDLGGKIAKSYGFYIEEAGHDLRGTVIIDPQGIVRHVQMNHPDVGRNVDEILRLVKAYQYAAKHGEVCPSKWTKEGDATIKPNPKESKEFFEHEYL
;
A
#
# COMPACT_ATOMS: atom_id res chain seq x y z
N MET A 1 -1.61 7.07 -16.59
CA MET A 1 -2.03 5.70 -16.23
C MET A 1 -0.81 4.93 -15.74
N LEU A 2 -0.79 4.53 -14.46
CA LEU A 2 0.31 3.82 -13.78
C LEU A 2 0.14 2.29 -13.77
N VAL A 3 -1.10 1.80 -13.63
CA VAL A 3 -1.39 0.36 -13.62
C VAL A 3 -0.89 -0.30 -14.90
N GLY A 4 -0.19 -1.42 -14.74
CA GLY A 4 0.44 -2.18 -15.82
C GLY A 4 1.83 -1.68 -16.25
N LYS A 5 2.33 -0.58 -15.66
CA LYS A 5 3.67 -0.05 -15.94
C LYS A 5 4.65 -0.33 -14.80
N GLU A 6 5.94 -0.20 -15.09
CA GLU A 6 6.96 -0.15 -14.05
C GLU A 6 6.66 0.98 -13.06
N ALA A 7 6.78 0.66 -11.77
CA ALA A 7 6.58 1.61 -10.69
C ALA A 7 7.69 2.67 -10.72
N PRO A 8 7.35 3.97 -10.62
CA PRO A 8 8.34 5.04 -10.53
C PRO A 8 9.40 4.75 -9.46
N ASP A 9 10.66 4.86 -9.83
CA ASP A 9 11.78 4.62 -8.92
C ASP A 9 11.91 5.77 -7.92
N PHE A 10 12.42 5.44 -6.73
CA PHE A 10 12.74 6.45 -5.73
C PHE A 10 13.90 5.97 -4.84
N THR A 11 14.57 6.95 -4.25
CA THR A 11 15.50 6.80 -3.14
C THR A 11 15.24 7.95 -2.18
N ALA A 12 14.98 7.64 -0.91
CA ALA A 12 14.67 8.65 0.10
C ALA A 12 15.05 8.18 1.51
N GLN A 13 15.18 9.15 2.41
CA GLN A 13 15.36 8.90 3.83
C GLN A 13 14.05 8.39 4.43
N ALA A 14 14.15 7.42 5.32
CA ALA A 14 13.03 6.87 6.06
C ALA A 14 13.39 6.68 7.54
N VAL A 15 12.37 6.74 8.39
CA VAL A 15 12.46 6.27 9.77
C VAL A 15 12.10 4.78 9.79
N LEU A 16 13.01 3.95 10.26
CA LEU A 16 12.83 2.50 10.40
C LEU A 16 12.04 2.13 11.67
N PRO A 17 11.54 0.88 11.78
CA PRO A 17 10.80 0.43 12.95
C PRO A 17 11.56 0.56 14.28
N ASP A 18 12.88 0.51 14.26
CA ASP A 18 13.74 0.67 15.45
C ASP A 18 13.98 2.14 15.85
N GLY A 19 13.57 3.12 15.04
CA GLY A 19 13.86 4.54 15.30
C GLY A 19 14.96 5.12 14.44
N ASP A 20 15.77 4.28 13.79
CA ASP A 20 16.93 4.75 13.04
C ASP A 20 16.54 5.35 11.70
N PHE A 21 17.39 6.25 11.22
CA PHE A 21 17.27 6.83 9.89
C PHE A 21 18.08 6.02 8.89
N LYS A 22 17.44 5.70 7.76
CA LYS A 22 18.10 4.98 6.68
C LYS A 22 17.60 5.46 5.32
N GLU A 23 18.52 5.53 4.37
CA GLU A 23 18.16 5.67 2.97
C GLU A 23 17.62 4.34 2.42
N ILE A 24 16.41 4.37 1.86
CA ILE A 24 15.81 3.21 1.19
C ILE A 24 15.48 3.57 -0.25
N SER A 25 15.60 2.59 -1.14
CA SER A 25 15.18 2.70 -2.53
C SER A 25 14.04 1.72 -2.82
N ARG A 26 13.17 2.08 -3.77
CA ARG A 26 12.13 1.18 -4.30
C ARG A 26 12.74 -0.16 -4.76
N LYS A 27 13.95 -0.13 -5.33
CA LYS A 27 14.67 -1.32 -5.82
C LYS A 27 15.03 -2.31 -4.72
N ASN A 28 15.14 -1.89 -3.45
CA ASN A 28 15.37 -2.81 -2.32
C ASN A 28 14.24 -3.83 -2.14
N TYR A 29 13.07 -3.58 -2.74
CA TYR A 29 11.85 -4.39 -2.62
C TYR A 29 11.57 -5.24 -3.88
N ASN A 30 12.48 -5.25 -4.86
CA ASN A 30 12.36 -6.13 -6.02
C ASN A 30 12.34 -7.61 -5.61
N GLY A 31 11.60 -8.43 -6.35
CA GLY A 31 11.43 -9.85 -6.04
C GLY A 31 10.38 -10.15 -4.95
N GLY A 32 9.88 -9.12 -4.25
CA GLY A 32 8.75 -9.22 -3.32
C GLY A 32 7.56 -8.38 -3.76
N TRP A 33 6.41 -8.59 -3.11
CA TRP A 33 5.28 -7.68 -3.25
C TRP A 33 5.51 -6.45 -2.37
N LEU A 34 5.03 -5.29 -2.80
CA LEU A 34 5.15 -4.05 -2.04
C LEU A 34 3.83 -3.27 -2.08
N VAL A 35 3.35 -2.89 -0.90
CA VAL A 35 2.35 -1.84 -0.73
C VAL A 35 3.09 -0.56 -0.37
N LEU A 36 3.00 0.46 -1.23
CA LEU A 36 3.42 1.82 -0.90
C LEU A 36 2.17 2.69 -0.75
N PHE A 37 2.08 3.44 0.33
CA PHE A 37 0.92 4.26 0.59
C PHE A 37 1.33 5.66 1.08
N SER A 38 0.71 6.70 0.51
CA SER A 38 0.88 8.09 0.96
C SER A 38 -0.20 8.48 1.96
N TYR A 39 0.09 9.46 2.80
CA TYR A 39 -0.88 10.15 3.64
C TYR A 39 -0.61 11.66 3.63
N PRO A 40 -1.62 12.51 3.87
CA PRO A 40 -1.47 13.96 3.81
C PRO A 40 -0.30 14.51 4.64
N LEU A 41 -0.40 14.43 5.97
CA LEU A 41 0.54 15.07 6.89
C LEU A 41 0.62 14.32 8.22
N ASP A 42 1.78 14.39 8.86
CA ASP A 42 1.99 14.02 10.25
C ASP A 42 1.11 14.87 11.20
N PHE A 43 0.83 14.33 12.40
CA PHE A 43 0.05 15.00 13.45
C PHE A 43 -1.36 15.46 13.04
N THR A 44 -1.96 14.77 12.06
CA THR A 44 -3.36 14.97 11.65
C THR A 44 -4.25 13.79 12.05
N PHE A 45 -5.51 13.78 11.65
CA PHE A 45 -6.54 12.99 12.35
C PHE A 45 -6.76 11.57 11.82
N VAL A 46 -6.96 11.40 10.50
CA VAL A 46 -7.20 10.08 9.88
C VAL A 46 -5.88 9.36 9.57
N CYS A 47 -4.80 10.11 9.31
CA CYS A 47 -3.49 9.54 9.01
C CYS A 47 -2.96 8.55 10.06
N PRO A 48 -2.99 8.84 11.38
CA PRO A 48 -2.49 7.89 12.37
C PRO A 48 -3.33 6.61 12.42
N THR A 49 -4.63 6.68 12.13
CA THR A 49 -5.48 5.47 12.15
C THR A 49 -5.08 4.49 11.04
N GLU A 50 -4.77 5.00 9.84
CA GLU A 50 -4.31 4.17 8.73
C GLU A 50 -2.92 3.59 8.98
N ILE A 51 -1.98 4.41 9.47
CA ILE A 51 -0.61 4.01 9.75
C ILE A 51 -0.58 2.93 10.85
N ILE A 52 -1.34 3.14 11.92
CA ILE A 52 -1.44 2.16 13.01
C ILE A 52 -2.06 0.85 12.49
N GLU A 53 -3.09 0.92 11.66
CA GLU A 53 -3.77 -0.30 11.20
C GLU A 53 -2.92 -1.13 10.23
N PHE A 54 -2.20 -0.49 9.30
CA PHE A 54 -1.18 -1.18 8.53
C PHE A 54 -0.13 -1.84 9.44
N SER A 55 0.22 -1.20 10.56
CA SER A 55 1.23 -1.72 11.47
C SER A 55 0.71 -2.92 12.26
N ASN A 56 -0.54 -2.87 12.71
CA ASN A 56 -1.21 -3.99 13.38
C ASN A 56 -1.28 -5.22 12.46
N LYS A 57 -1.54 -5.01 11.16
CA LYS A 57 -1.65 -6.06 10.15
C LYS A 57 -0.35 -6.40 9.43
N TYR A 58 0.76 -5.75 9.75
CA TYR A 58 2.03 -5.90 9.03
C TYR A 58 2.51 -7.36 8.99
N ALA A 59 2.30 -8.12 10.07
CA ALA A 59 2.63 -9.54 10.12
C ALA A 59 1.86 -10.37 9.07
N GLU A 60 0.63 -10.00 8.74
CA GLU A 60 -0.17 -10.66 7.69
C GLU A 60 0.39 -10.38 6.30
N PHE A 61 0.79 -9.14 6.01
CA PHE A 61 1.48 -8.77 4.76
C PHE A 61 2.81 -9.51 4.63
N LYS A 62 3.61 -9.54 5.70
CA LYS A 62 4.90 -10.24 5.71
C LYS A 62 4.77 -11.74 5.49
N LYS A 63 3.75 -12.36 6.08
CA LYS A 63 3.47 -13.80 5.91
C LYS A 63 3.24 -14.18 4.45
N ILE A 64 2.69 -13.27 3.64
CA ILE A 64 2.47 -13.48 2.21
C ILE A 64 3.57 -12.87 1.33
N GLY A 65 4.74 -12.54 1.89
CA GLY A 65 5.87 -11.99 1.13
C GLY A 65 5.61 -10.58 0.58
N CYS A 66 4.82 -9.78 1.29
CA CYS A 66 4.54 -8.39 0.97
C CYS A 66 5.14 -7.45 2.01
N GLU A 67 5.88 -6.44 1.57
CA GLU A 67 6.32 -5.32 2.38
C GLU A 67 5.31 -4.17 2.35
N VAL A 68 5.37 -3.30 3.34
CA VAL A 68 4.54 -2.09 3.45
C VAL A 68 5.46 -0.89 3.69
N LEU A 69 5.21 0.22 3.00
CA LEU A 69 5.89 1.49 3.19
C LEU A 69 4.86 2.62 3.28
N GLY A 70 4.95 3.44 4.32
CA GLY A 70 4.21 4.69 4.42
C GLY A 70 5.07 5.85 3.93
N MET A 71 4.46 6.89 3.38
CA MET A 71 5.16 8.14 3.04
C MET A 71 4.27 9.37 3.21
N SER A 72 4.90 10.50 3.51
CA SER A 72 4.30 11.83 3.35
C SER A 72 5.39 12.85 3.01
N VAL A 73 4.98 14.10 2.85
CA VAL A 73 5.88 15.23 2.60
C VAL A 73 6.67 15.67 3.83
N ASP A 74 6.44 15.06 5.00
CA ASP A 74 7.07 15.44 6.26
C ASP A 74 8.52 14.95 6.35
N SER A 75 9.31 15.58 7.22
CA SER A 75 10.71 15.17 7.45
C SER A 75 10.81 13.89 8.30
N VAL A 76 11.91 13.14 8.17
CA VAL A 76 12.20 12.01 9.08
C VAL A 76 12.22 12.40 10.56
N TYR A 77 12.52 13.66 10.89
CA TYR A 77 12.46 14.17 12.25
C TYR A 77 11.02 14.31 12.76
N SER A 78 10.11 14.75 11.89
CA SER A 78 8.67 14.79 12.19
C SER A 78 8.13 13.38 12.42
N HIS A 79 8.46 12.45 11.52
CA HIS A 79 8.07 11.05 11.66
C HIS A 79 8.57 10.44 12.98
N LEU A 80 9.84 10.66 13.34
CA LEU A 80 10.40 10.15 14.60
C LEU A 80 9.70 10.77 15.81
N ALA A 81 9.47 12.09 15.79
CA ALA A 81 8.72 12.75 16.84
C ALA A 81 7.31 12.16 16.99
N TRP A 82 6.61 11.92 15.88
CA TRP A 82 5.24 11.40 15.89
C TRP A 82 5.17 9.93 16.34
N ARG A 83 6.17 9.13 16.00
CA ARG A 83 6.38 7.78 16.54
C ARG A 83 6.61 7.78 18.05
N ASN A 84 7.34 8.77 18.56
CA ASN A 84 7.60 8.92 19.99
C ASN A 84 6.39 9.48 20.76
N THR A 85 5.37 9.98 20.06
CA THR A 85 4.12 10.43 20.69
C THR A 85 3.20 9.22 20.99
N PRO A 86 2.63 9.11 22.21
CA PRO A 86 1.68 8.05 22.54
C PRO A 86 0.40 8.07 21.68
N ARG A 87 -0.13 6.89 21.32
CA ARG A 87 -1.38 6.78 20.52
C ARG A 87 -2.58 7.48 21.15
N LYS A 88 -2.67 7.48 22.49
CA LYS A 88 -3.74 8.17 23.24
C LYS A 88 -3.73 9.69 23.06
N GLU A 89 -2.61 10.26 22.61
CA GLU A 89 -2.39 11.68 22.34
C GLU A 89 -2.41 11.98 20.82
N GLY A 90 -2.87 11.02 19.99
CA GLY A 90 -2.87 11.16 18.53
C GLY A 90 -1.51 10.85 17.87
N GLY A 91 -0.56 10.27 18.62
CA GLY A 91 0.70 9.78 18.09
C GLY A 91 0.60 8.41 17.43
N LEU A 92 1.71 7.91 16.88
CA LEU A 92 1.77 6.58 16.27
C LEU A 92 2.18 5.50 17.28
N GLY A 93 3.01 5.85 18.27
CA GLY A 93 3.78 4.86 19.01
C GLY A 93 4.73 4.07 18.11
N GLU A 94 5.13 2.88 18.57
CA GLU A 94 5.89 1.96 17.73
C GLU A 94 5.05 1.43 16.56
N ILE A 95 5.67 1.41 15.38
CA ILE A 95 5.12 0.88 14.13
C ILE A 95 6.13 -0.07 13.49
N ASN A 96 5.62 -1.02 12.70
CA ASN A 96 6.38 -2.20 12.28
C ASN A 96 7.03 -2.09 10.88
N TYR A 97 6.91 -0.92 10.22
CA TYR A 97 7.45 -0.71 8.89
C TYR A 97 7.99 0.73 8.72
N PRO A 98 8.80 1.00 7.67
CA PRO A 98 9.39 2.32 7.44
C PRO A 98 8.38 3.42 7.06
N LEU A 99 8.64 4.64 7.55
CA LEU A 99 8.00 5.87 7.07
C LEU A 99 8.99 6.70 6.25
N ILE A 100 8.69 6.88 4.97
CA ILE A 100 9.51 7.62 4.00
C ILE A 100 9.18 9.11 4.09
N SER A 101 10.24 9.92 4.17
CA SER A 101 10.16 11.36 4.02
C SER A 101 10.29 11.74 2.54
N ASP A 102 9.21 12.24 1.95
CA ASP A 102 9.18 12.79 0.59
C ASP A 102 9.17 14.32 0.61
N LEU A 103 10.18 14.92 1.24
CA LEU A 103 10.34 16.38 1.28
C LEU A 103 10.33 16.96 -0.15
N GLY A 104 9.34 17.83 -0.41
CA GLY A 104 9.11 18.43 -1.72
C GLY A 104 8.23 17.61 -2.68
N GLY A 105 7.65 16.49 -2.21
CA GLY A 105 6.60 15.74 -2.90
C GLY A 105 7.04 15.05 -4.18
N LYS A 106 8.33 14.74 -4.35
CA LYS A 106 8.85 14.22 -5.63
C LYS A 106 8.34 12.82 -5.92
N ILE A 107 8.32 11.96 -4.90
CA ILE A 107 7.81 10.60 -5.00
C ILE A 107 6.31 10.66 -5.25
N ALA A 108 5.56 11.39 -4.42
CA ALA A 108 4.13 11.56 -4.55
C ALA A 108 3.71 12.10 -5.92
N LYS A 109 4.43 13.09 -6.48
CA LYS A 109 4.20 13.59 -7.85
C LYS A 109 4.40 12.51 -8.91
N SER A 110 5.43 11.68 -8.78
CA SER A 110 5.69 10.59 -9.73
C SER A 110 4.60 9.51 -9.72
N TYR A 111 3.97 9.28 -8.56
CA TYR A 111 2.82 8.39 -8.39
C TYR A 111 1.46 9.09 -8.61
N GLY A 112 1.43 10.40 -8.87
CA GLY A 112 0.21 11.17 -9.06
C GLY A 112 -0.64 11.36 -7.80
N PHE A 113 -0.02 11.26 -6.61
CA PHE A 113 -0.70 11.42 -5.32
C PHE A 113 -0.63 12.83 -4.76
N TYR A 114 0.27 13.68 -5.27
CA TYR A 114 0.50 15.02 -4.73
C TYR A 114 -0.59 16.03 -5.14
N ILE A 115 -1.04 16.87 -4.20
CA ILE A 115 -1.97 17.97 -4.43
C ILE A 115 -1.16 19.28 -4.44
N GLU A 116 -0.94 19.85 -5.64
CA GLU A 116 -0.07 21.02 -5.80
C GLU A 116 -0.56 22.23 -5.00
N GLU A 117 -1.87 22.44 -4.94
CA GLU A 117 -2.50 23.57 -4.25
C GLU A 117 -2.43 23.44 -2.73
N ALA A 118 -2.42 22.21 -2.21
CA ALA A 118 -2.42 21.95 -0.77
C ALA A 118 -1.01 21.70 -0.21
N GLY A 119 -0.03 21.42 -1.06
CA GLY A 119 1.34 21.17 -0.64
C GLY A 119 1.57 19.81 0.03
N HIS A 120 0.63 18.87 -0.13
CA HIS A 120 0.67 17.55 0.51
C HIS A 120 -0.07 16.49 -0.32
N ASP A 121 -0.09 15.26 0.15
CA ASP A 121 -0.58 14.13 -0.63
C ASP A 121 -2.09 13.87 -0.45
N LEU A 122 -2.69 13.21 -1.44
CA LEU A 122 -3.89 12.39 -1.32
C LEU A 122 -3.58 11.14 -0.50
N ARG A 123 -4.64 10.40 -0.10
CA ARG A 123 -4.51 9.05 0.47
C ARG A 123 -4.33 8.03 -0.65
N GLY A 124 -3.15 8.05 -1.27
CA GLY A 124 -2.76 7.18 -2.38
C GLY A 124 -2.22 5.84 -1.91
N THR A 125 -2.56 4.76 -2.59
CA THR A 125 -2.01 3.42 -2.34
C THR A 125 -1.67 2.77 -3.67
N VAL A 126 -0.50 2.15 -3.75
CA VAL A 126 -0.07 1.37 -4.90
C VAL A 126 0.36 -0.03 -4.46
N ILE A 127 -0.06 -1.04 -5.20
CA ILE A 127 0.42 -2.43 -5.04
C ILE A 127 1.36 -2.71 -6.21
N ILE A 128 2.60 -3.08 -5.88
CA ILE A 128 3.68 -3.36 -6.81
C ILE A 128 4.05 -4.83 -6.67
N ASP A 129 4.21 -5.51 -7.80
CA ASP A 129 4.53 -6.93 -7.83
C ASP A 129 6.06 -7.20 -7.80
N PRO A 130 6.49 -8.47 -7.73
CA PRO A 130 7.91 -8.83 -7.71
C PRO A 130 8.73 -8.36 -8.92
N GLN A 131 8.09 -8.09 -10.05
CA GLN A 131 8.71 -7.59 -11.27
C GLN A 131 8.80 -6.05 -11.27
N GLY A 132 8.31 -5.38 -10.22
CA GLY A 132 8.26 -3.93 -10.13
C GLY A 132 7.12 -3.30 -10.92
N ILE A 133 6.11 -4.08 -11.33
CA ILE A 133 4.96 -3.60 -12.09
C ILE A 133 3.83 -3.20 -11.14
N VAL A 134 3.24 -2.04 -11.38
CA VAL A 134 2.07 -1.56 -10.64
C VAL A 134 0.85 -2.39 -11.02
N ARG A 135 0.24 -3.07 -10.04
CA ARG A 135 -0.97 -3.88 -10.22
C ARG A 135 -2.25 -3.16 -9.81
N HIS A 136 -2.15 -2.26 -8.84
CA HIS A 136 -3.30 -1.54 -8.32
C HIS A 136 -2.92 -0.12 -7.91
N VAL A 137 -3.85 0.82 -8.10
CA VAL A 137 -3.78 2.17 -7.56
C VAL A 137 -5.14 2.53 -6.97
N GLN A 138 -5.14 3.00 -5.73
CA GLN A 138 -6.30 3.60 -5.06
C GLN A 138 -5.93 5.02 -4.63
N MET A 139 -6.86 5.96 -4.78
CA MET A 139 -6.73 7.33 -4.29
C MET A 139 -8.02 7.73 -3.60
N ASN A 140 -7.93 8.07 -2.31
CA ASN A 140 -9.04 8.69 -1.59
C ASN A 140 -8.76 10.18 -1.39
N HIS A 141 -9.83 10.98 -1.38
CA HIS A 141 -9.76 12.35 -0.85
C HIS A 141 -9.29 12.31 0.62
N PRO A 142 -8.59 13.33 1.13
CA PRO A 142 -8.08 13.34 2.50
C PRO A 142 -9.13 13.10 3.59
N ASP A 143 -10.42 13.33 3.31
CA ASP A 143 -11.50 13.14 4.27
C ASP A 143 -11.85 11.67 4.57
N VAL A 144 -11.49 10.72 3.68
CA VAL A 144 -11.93 9.32 3.79
C VAL A 144 -10.75 8.38 3.89
N GLY A 145 -10.59 7.74 5.04
CA GLY A 145 -9.60 6.70 5.27
C GLY A 145 -9.78 5.48 4.37
N ARG A 146 -8.69 4.77 4.13
CA ARG A 146 -8.65 3.49 3.39
C ARG A 146 -9.00 2.33 4.30
N ASN A 147 -9.39 1.23 3.69
CA ASN A 147 -9.61 -0.04 4.37
C ASN A 147 -8.38 -0.95 4.15
N VAL A 148 -7.62 -1.21 5.22
CA VAL A 148 -6.41 -2.05 5.16
C VAL A 148 -6.72 -3.51 4.82
N ASP A 149 -7.89 -4.02 5.23
CA ASP A 149 -8.32 -5.38 4.87
C ASP A 149 -8.54 -5.52 3.37
N GLU A 150 -9.05 -4.47 2.72
CA GLU A 150 -9.23 -4.46 1.26
C GLU A 150 -7.87 -4.45 0.55
N ILE A 151 -6.89 -3.69 1.05
CA ILE A 151 -5.54 -3.70 0.48
C ILE A 151 -4.91 -5.10 0.63
N LEU A 152 -5.04 -5.72 1.81
CA LEU A 152 -4.55 -7.08 2.04
C LEU A 152 -5.25 -8.11 1.14
N ARG A 153 -6.57 -7.99 0.96
CA ARG A 153 -7.37 -8.80 0.03
C ARG A 153 -6.83 -8.66 -1.38
N LEU A 154 -6.62 -7.43 -1.86
CA LEU A 154 -6.09 -7.17 -3.20
C LEU A 154 -4.71 -7.78 -3.41
N VAL A 155 -3.79 -7.67 -2.45
CA VAL A 155 -2.46 -8.32 -2.55
C VAL A 155 -2.63 -9.83 -2.73
N LYS A 156 -3.46 -10.49 -1.90
CA LYS A 156 -3.73 -11.92 -2.01
C LYS A 156 -4.38 -12.29 -3.36
N ALA A 157 -5.30 -11.47 -3.86
CA ALA A 157 -5.96 -11.69 -5.16
C ALA A 157 -4.96 -11.65 -6.32
N TYR A 158 -4.08 -10.65 -6.34
CA TYR A 158 -3.06 -10.54 -7.39
C TYR A 158 -2.02 -11.67 -7.29
N GLN A 159 -1.65 -12.09 -6.08
CA GLN A 159 -0.80 -13.26 -5.87
C GLN A 159 -1.44 -14.55 -6.40
N TYR A 160 -2.73 -14.75 -6.10
CA TYR A 160 -3.48 -15.90 -6.59
C TYR A 160 -3.53 -15.90 -8.12
N ALA A 161 -3.94 -14.80 -8.74
CA ALA A 161 -4.01 -14.68 -10.20
C ALA A 161 -2.66 -14.93 -10.87
N ALA A 162 -1.57 -14.38 -10.32
CA ALA A 162 -0.21 -14.58 -10.84
C ALA A 162 0.26 -16.04 -10.73
N LYS A 163 -0.13 -16.74 -9.65
CA LYS A 163 0.26 -18.13 -9.40
C LYS A 163 -0.55 -19.14 -10.21
N HIS A 164 -1.84 -18.89 -10.40
CA HIS A 164 -2.77 -19.88 -10.97
C HIS A 164 -3.17 -19.60 -12.43
N GLY A 165 -2.97 -18.38 -12.94
CA GLY A 165 -3.43 -17.99 -14.28
C GLY A 165 -4.94 -17.84 -14.39
N GLU A 166 -5.66 -17.88 -13.26
CA GLU A 166 -7.08 -17.62 -13.13
C GLU A 166 -7.34 -16.15 -12.76
N VAL A 167 -8.60 -15.70 -12.88
CA VAL A 167 -9.00 -14.36 -12.46
C VAL A 167 -9.95 -14.41 -11.26
N CYS A 168 -9.80 -13.42 -10.38
CA CYS A 168 -10.59 -13.30 -9.16
C CYS A 168 -11.87 -12.46 -9.44
N PRO A 169 -13.07 -12.99 -9.21
CA PRO A 169 -14.33 -12.27 -9.40
C PRO A 169 -14.58 -11.18 -8.35
N SER A 170 -15.64 -10.40 -8.52
CA SER A 170 -15.99 -9.28 -7.61
C SER A 170 -16.26 -9.70 -6.16
N LYS A 171 -16.77 -10.93 -5.95
CA LYS A 171 -17.04 -11.48 -4.61
C LYS A 171 -15.83 -12.20 -4.00
N TRP A 172 -14.68 -12.22 -4.68
CA TRP A 172 -13.49 -12.89 -4.17
C TRP A 172 -12.98 -12.17 -2.91
N THR A 173 -12.85 -12.90 -1.80
CA THR A 173 -12.37 -12.37 -0.52
C THR A 173 -11.16 -13.10 0.02
N LYS A 174 -10.98 -14.38 -0.33
CA LYS A 174 -9.91 -15.23 0.19
C LYS A 174 -9.63 -16.40 -0.75
N GLU A 175 -8.48 -17.04 -0.54
CA GLU A 175 -8.19 -18.32 -1.17
C GLU A 175 -9.27 -19.36 -0.80
N GLY A 176 -9.70 -20.14 -1.81
CA GLY A 176 -10.81 -21.09 -1.69
C GLY A 176 -12.16 -20.54 -2.19
N ASP A 177 -12.29 -19.21 -2.37
CA ASP A 177 -13.45 -18.64 -3.08
C ASP A 177 -13.37 -18.98 -4.57
N ALA A 178 -14.54 -19.04 -5.22
CA ALA A 178 -14.64 -19.37 -6.64
C ALA A 178 -13.86 -18.36 -7.52
N THR A 179 -13.22 -18.89 -8.56
CA THR A 179 -12.38 -18.17 -9.52
C THR A 179 -12.80 -18.50 -10.94
N ILE A 180 -12.29 -17.75 -11.93
CA ILE A 180 -12.66 -17.92 -13.33
C ILE A 180 -11.41 -18.24 -14.15
N LYS A 181 -11.44 -19.32 -14.93
CA LYS A 181 -10.47 -19.54 -16.01
C LYS A 181 -10.78 -18.56 -17.13
N PRO A 182 -9.82 -17.71 -17.56
CA PRO A 182 -10.08 -16.63 -18.53
C PRO A 182 -10.17 -17.16 -19.98
N ASN A 183 -11.10 -18.09 -20.20
CA ASN A 183 -11.40 -18.71 -21.48
C ASN A 183 -12.93 -18.75 -21.68
N PRO A 184 -13.48 -18.35 -22.84
CA PRO A 184 -14.93 -18.30 -23.07
C PRO A 184 -15.69 -19.61 -22.87
N LYS A 185 -15.03 -20.76 -23.03
CA LYS A 185 -15.64 -22.07 -22.83
C LYS A 185 -15.56 -22.49 -21.37
N GLU A 186 -14.41 -22.36 -20.75
CA GLU A 186 -14.17 -22.81 -19.37
C GLU A 186 -14.81 -21.90 -18.33
N SER A 187 -14.97 -20.60 -18.63
CA SER A 187 -15.62 -19.66 -17.70
C SER A 187 -17.09 -19.97 -17.43
N LYS A 188 -17.74 -20.75 -18.31
CA LYS A 188 -19.15 -21.15 -18.14
C LYS A 188 -19.38 -21.95 -16.87
N GLU A 189 -18.42 -22.77 -16.45
CA GLU A 189 -18.49 -23.55 -15.21
C GLU A 189 -18.73 -22.62 -14.00
N PHE A 190 -17.98 -21.51 -13.93
CA PHE A 190 -18.17 -20.52 -12.88
C PHE A 190 -19.56 -19.86 -12.94
N PHE A 191 -19.99 -19.43 -14.12
CA PHE A 191 -21.28 -18.72 -14.24
C PHE A 191 -22.49 -19.62 -14.02
N GLU A 192 -22.40 -20.90 -14.39
CA GLU A 192 -23.44 -21.90 -14.11
C GLU A 192 -23.56 -22.20 -12.62
N HIS A 193 -22.48 -22.14 -11.84
CA HIS A 193 -22.52 -22.40 -10.40
C HIS A 193 -22.84 -21.18 -9.54
N GLU A 194 -22.40 -19.98 -9.94
CA GLU A 194 -22.49 -18.77 -9.09
C GLU A 194 -23.71 -17.89 -9.37
N TYR A 195 -24.36 -18.06 -10.52
CA TYR A 195 -25.44 -17.18 -10.98
C TYR A 195 -26.70 -17.91 -11.47
N LEU A 196 -26.73 -19.25 -11.44
CA LEU A 196 -27.89 -20.09 -11.74
C LEU A 196 -28.11 -21.11 -10.62
#